data_AF-A0A0H5A7P2-F1
#
_entry.id   AF-A0A0H5A7P2-F1
#
_cell.length_a   1.000
_cell.length_b   1.000
_cell.length_c   1.000
_cell.angle_alpha   90.00
_cell.angle_beta   90.00
_cell.angle_gamma   90.00
#
_symmetry.space_group_name_H-M   'P 1'
#
loop_
_entity.id
_entity.type
_entity.pdbx_description
1 polymer ?
#
loop_
_entity_poly.entity_id
_entity_poly.type
_entity_poly.pdbx_seq_one_letter_code
_entity_poly.pdbx_strand_id
1 'polypeptide(L)' 'MVGPWPSYAAFADLPEHQRWKMYSGAKAHREMLEQAGFVMSESYDDFVRRVTRELNV' A
#
# COMPACT_ATOMS: atom_id res chain seq x y z
N MET A 1 -14.04 9.44 -5.73
CA MET A 1 -13.03 8.95 -4.75
C MET A 1 -12.68 7.54 -5.16
N VAL A 2 -11.41 7.24 -5.36
CA VAL A 2 -10.96 5.85 -5.61
C VAL A 2 -11.33 5.03 -4.36
N GLY A 3 -11.82 3.80 -4.56
CA GLY A 3 -12.29 2.92 -3.50
C GLY A 3 -11.22 2.64 -2.43
N PRO A 4 -11.61 2.01 -1.30
CA PRO A 4 -10.66 1.70 -0.24
C PRO A 4 -9.51 0.86 -0.80
N TRP A 5 -8.28 1.21 -0.40
CA TRP A 5 -7.09 0.43 -0.75
C TRP A 5 -7.29 -1.04 -0.42
N PRO A 6 -6.75 -1.97 -1.23
CA PRO A 6 -6.69 -3.36 -0.84
C PRO A 6 -5.97 -3.50 0.50
N SER A 7 -6.44 -4.44 1.33
CA SER A 7 -5.72 -4.83 2.55
C SER A 7 -4.59 -5.78 2.18
N TYR A 8 -3.45 -5.58 2.82
CA TYR A 8 -2.26 -6.41 2.68
C TYR A 8 -2.09 -7.43 3.82
N ALA A 9 -3.04 -7.47 4.76
CA ALA A 9 -2.97 -8.34 5.94
C ALA A 9 -2.86 -9.83 5.58
N ALA A 10 -3.44 -10.26 4.46
CA ALA A 10 -3.33 -11.63 3.96
C ALA A 10 -1.90 -12.05 3.57
N PHE A 11 -0.98 -11.08 3.45
CA PHE A 11 0.42 -11.31 3.08
C PHE A 11 1.38 -11.19 4.26
N ALA A 12 0.87 -10.97 5.49
CA ALA A 12 1.68 -10.80 6.69
C ALA A 12 2.57 -12.02 7.00
N ASP A 13 2.12 -13.21 6.62
CA ASP A 13 2.83 -14.49 6.85
C ASP A 13 3.81 -14.85 5.74
N LEU A 14 3.93 -14.03 4.68
CA LEU A 14 4.90 -14.28 3.63
C LEU A 14 6.34 -14.06 4.12
N PRO A 15 7.33 -14.68 3.46
CA PRO A 15 8.73 -14.35 3.70
C PRO A 15 8.97 -12.84 3.61
N GLU A 16 9.84 -12.32 4.47
CA GLU A 16 10.10 -10.88 4.60
C GLU A 16 10.39 -10.20 3.25
N HIS A 17 11.19 -10.84 2.39
CA HIS A 17 11.51 -10.27 1.07
C HIS A 17 10.26 -10.08 0.19
N GLN A 18 9.26 -10.97 0.30
CA GLN A 18 8.01 -10.85 -0.44
C GLN A 18 7.14 -9.73 0.14
N ARG A 19 7.13 -9.56 1.47
CA ARG A 19 6.43 -8.46 2.14
C ARG A 19 6.98 -7.11 1.69
N TRP A 20 8.31 -6.97 1.62
CA TRP A 20 8.94 -5.77 1.05
C TRP A 20 8.62 -5.53 -0.43
N LYS A 21 8.49 -6.59 -1.24
CA LYS A 21 8.02 -6.47 -2.63
C LYS A 21 6.58 -5.98 -2.71
N MET A 22 5.68 -6.51 -1.86
CA MET A 22 4.29 -6.04 -1.76
C MET A 22 4.21 -4.57 -1.36
N TYR A 23 4.98 -4.15 -0.34
CA TYR A 23 5.07 -2.76 0.09
C TYR A 23 5.53 -1.84 -1.05
N SER A 24 6.56 -2.26 -1.80
CA SER A 24 7.07 -1.50 -2.92
C SER A 24 6.04 -1.38 -4.05
N GLY A 25 5.33 -2.48 -4.36
CA GLY A 25 4.24 -2.49 -5.32
C GLY A 25 3.07 -1.60 -4.91
N ALA A 26 2.72 -1.57 -3.62
CA ALA A 26 1.67 -0.71 -3.08
C ALA A 26 1.98 0.78 -3.32
N LYS A 27 3.21 1.21 -3.03
CA LYS A 27 3.64 2.59 -3.28
C LYS A 27 3.64 2.94 -4.76
N ALA A 28 4.16 2.06 -5.62
CA ALA A 28 4.16 2.28 -7.06
C ALA A 28 2.75 2.39 -7.63
N HIS A 29 1.79 1.59 -7.12
CA HIS A 29 0.40 1.69 -7.53
C HIS A 29 -0.22 3.03 -7.13
N ARG A 30 0.09 3.54 -5.93
CA ARG A 30 -0.33 4.86 -5.48
C ARG A 30 0.24 5.98 -6.32
N GLU A 31 1.54 5.94 -6.56
CA GLU A 31 2.20 6.93 -7.41
C GLU A 31 1.58 6.96 -8.82
N MET A 32 1.32 5.80 -9.42
CA MET A 32 0.65 5.70 -10.72
C MET A 32 -0.75 6.35 -10.70
N LEU A 33 -1.55 6.12 -9.65
CA LEU A 33 -2.87 6.72 -9.53
C LEU A 33 -2.79 8.24 -9.34
N GLU A 34 -1.87 8.72 -8.51
CA GLU A 34 -1.65 10.16 -8.29
C GLU A 34 -1.17 10.84 -9.58
N GLN A 35 -0.26 10.21 -10.34
CA GLN A 35 0.18 10.67 -11.66
C GLN A 35 -0.95 10.72 -12.70
N ALA A 36 -1.89 9.77 -12.63
CA ALA A 36 -3.10 9.78 -13.45
C ALA A 36 -4.14 10.83 -13.01
N GLY A 37 -3.84 11.66 -12.00
CA GLY A 37 -4.69 12.73 -11.51
C GLY A 37 -5.75 12.29 -10.50
N PHE A 38 -5.67 11.05 -9.98
CA PHE A 38 -6.58 10.61 -8.94
C PHE A 38 -6.17 11.19 -7.59
N VAL A 39 -7.12 11.84 -6.92
CA VAL A 39 -6.98 12.26 -5.52
C VAL A 39 -7.35 11.10 -4.61
N MET A 40 -6.38 10.65 -3.81
CA MET A 40 -6.57 9.60 -2.82
C MET A 40 -7.39 10.11 -1.62
N SER A 41 -8.29 9.28 -1.11
CA SER A 41 -9.07 9.60 0.09
C SER A 41 -8.25 9.49 1.39
N GLU A 42 -7.21 8.64 1.38
CA GLU A 42 -6.28 8.46 2.50
C GLU A 42 -5.00 9.27 2.26
N SER A 43 -4.47 9.90 3.32
CA SER A 43 -3.18 10.59 3.25
C SER A 43 -2.05 9.61 2.90
N TYR A 44 -0.92 10.11 2.41
CA TYR A 44 0.22 9.25 2.11
C TYR A 44 0.79 8.60 3.38
N ASP A 45 0.86 9.35 4.48
CA ASP A 45 1.41 8.86 5.75
C ASP A 45 0.53 7.78 6.38
N ASP A 46 -0.80 7.95 6.35
CA ASP A 46 -1.73 6.94 6.87
C ASP A 46 -1.68 5.66 6.04
N PHE A 47 -1.59 5.81 4.71
CA PHE A 47 -1.38 4.70 3.79
C PHE A 47 -0.10 3.92 4.11
N VAL A 48 1.04 4.61 4.25
CA VAL A 48 2.32 3.97 4.58
C VAL A 48 2.21 3.25 5.91
N ARG A 49 1.72 3.91 6.98
CA ARG A 49 1.56 3.30 8.30
C ARG A 49 0.69 2.04 8.26
N ARG A 50 -0.44 2.10 7.54
CA ARG A 50 -1.36 0.97 7.43
C ARG A 50 -0.73 -0.20 6.67
N VAL A 51 -0.12 0.05 5.51
CA VAL A 51 0.51 -1.01 4.69
C VAL A 51 1.68 -1.64 5.44
N THR A 52 2.53 -0.83 6.08
CA THR A 52 3.64 -1.30 6.92
C THR A 52 3.14 -2.18 8.07
N ARG A 53 2.08 -1.76 8.78
CA ARG A 53 1.45 -2.56 9.84
C ARG A 53 0.86 -3.86 9.32
N GLU A 54 0.14 -3.83 8.20
CA GLU A 54 -0.50 -5.01 7.60
C GLU A 54 0.52 -6.01 7.07
N LEU A 55 1.67 -5.54 6.56
CA LEU A 55 2.75 -6.38 6.07
C LEU A 55 3.79 -6.71 7.15
N ASN A 56 3.68 -6.17 8.38
CA ASN A 56 4.67 -6.37 9.46
C ASN A 56 6.13 -6.03 9.03
N VAL A 57 6.31 -4.97 8.25
CA VAL A 57 7.62 -4.44 7.78
C VAL A 57 8.00 -3.15 8.48
#